data_AF-A0A485BJD2-F1
#
_entry.id   AF-A0A485BJD2-F1
#
_cell.length_a   1.000
_cell.length_b   1.000
_cell.length_c   1.000
_cell.angle_alpha   90.00
_cell.angle_beta   90.00
_cell.angle_gamma   90.00
#
_symmetry.space_group_name_H-M   'P 1'
#
loop_
_entity.id
_entity.type
_entity.pdbx_description
1 polymer ?
#
loop_
_entity_poly.entity_id
_entity_poly.type
_entity_poly.pdbx_seq_one_letter_code
_entity_poly.pdbx_strand_id
1 'polypeptide(L)' 'MSVRSHTKKTVVIIGGGAAGHQIAYQLRDVARVILVDPKTYWEVPMALPRLLADPKSLSKNT' A
#
# COMPACT_ATOMS: atom_id res chain seq x y z
N MET A 1 -25.68 18.63 -27.20
CA MET A 1 -24.76 17.51 -26.84
C MET A 1 -24.33 17.70 -25.40
N SER A 2 -24.77 16.84 -24.47
CA SER A 2 -24.37 16.91 -23.06
C SER A 2 -23.02 16.21 -22.90
N VAL A 3 -21.95 16.99 -22.75
CA VAL A 3 -20.61 16.47 -22.43
C VAL A 3 -20.64 16.05 -20.96
N ARG A 4 -20.84 14.76 -20.69
CA ARG A 4 -20.56 14.20 -19.37
C ARG A 4 -19.04 14.29 -19.14
N SER A 5 -18.60 15.29 -18.38
CA SER A 5 -17.26 15.31 -17.81
C SER A 5 -17.11 14.05 -16.97
N HIS A 6 -16.34 13.07 -17.44
CA HIS A 6 -16.09 11.83 -16.72
C HIS A 6 -15.06 12.12 -15.63
N THR A 7 -15.49 12.73 -14.54
CA THR A 7 -14.65 12.90 -13.36
C THR A 7 -14.24 11.50 -12.87
N LYS A 8 -12.93 11.26 -12.75
CA LYS A 8 -12.43 10.00 -12.18
C LYS A 8 -13.09 9.77 -10.82
N LYS A 9 -13.62 8.57 -10.58
CA LYS A 9 -14.18 8.20 -9.27
C LYS A 9 -13.07 8.27 -8.22
N THR A 10 -13.40 8.76 -7.02
CA THR A 10 -12.50 8.72 -5.87
C THR A 10 -12.66 7.40 -5.14
N VAL A 11 -11.56 6.70 -4.90
CA VAL A 11 -11.52 5.42 -4.19
C VAL A 11 -10.62 5.58 -2.97
N VAL A 12 -11.17 5.30 -1.78
CA VAL A 12 -10.43 5.30 -0.52
C VAL A 12 -10.16 3.86 -0.11
N ILE A 13 -8.90 3.53 0.08
CA ILE A 13 -8.43 2.20 0.49
C ILE A 13 -7.91 2.31 1.92
N ILE A 14 -8.46 1.51 2.82
CA ILE A 14 -8.08 1.49 4.24
C ILE A 14 -7.21 0.25 4.49
N GLY A 15 -6.00 0.47 4.99
CA GLY A 15 -5.00 -0.55 5.27
C GLY A 15 -4.03 -0.74 4.09
N GLY A 16 -2.77 -0.38 4.29
CA GLY A 16 -1.70 -0.60 3.32
C GLY A 16 -1.09 -1.99 3.44
N GLY A 17 -1.94 -3.02 3.55
CA GLY A 17 -1.56 -4.43 3.44
C GLY A 17 -1.13 -4.82 2.02
N ALA A 18 -0.88 -6.12 1.79
CA ALA A 18 -0.42 -6.60 0.48
C ALA A 18 -1.48 -6.33 -0.59
N ALA A 19 -2.73 -6.62 -0.25
CA ALA A 19 -3.89 -6.33 -1.08
C ALA A 19 -4.14 -4.82 -1.23
N GLY A 20 -3.99 -4.04 -0.14
CA GLY A 20 -4.23 -2.59 -0.16
C GLY A 20 -3.31 -1.85 -1.12
N HIS A 21 -2.00 -2.14 -1.05
CA HIS A 21 -1.02 -1.62 -1.99
C HIS A 21 -1.23 -2.13 -3.42
N GLN A 22 -1.52 -3.42 -3.60
CA GLN A 22 -1.72 -4.02 -4.92
C GLN A 22 -2.94 -3.41 -5.64
N ILE A 23 -4.08 -3.25 -4.95
CA ILE A 23 -5.28 -2.64 -5.51
C ILE A 23 -5.06 -1.15 -5.76
N ALA A 24 -4.38 -0.44 -4.84
CA ALA A 24 -4.04 0.97 -5.06
C ALA A 24 -3.21 1.15 -6.33
N TYR A 25 -2.23 0.27 -6.55
CA TYR A 25 -1.39 0.26 -7.75
C TYR A 25 -2.21 -0.02 -9.02
N GLN A 26 -3.11 -1.01 -8.99
CA GLN A 26 -3.94 -1.36 -10.15
C GLN A 26 -4.94 -0.27 -10.52
N LEU A 27 -5.48 0.47 -9.53
CA LEU A 27 -6.51 1.48 -9.75
C LEU A 27 -5.97 2.88 -10.07
N ARG A 28 -4.66 3.11 -9.95
CA ARG A 28 -4.02 4.43 -10.08
C ARG A 28 -4.32 5.14 -11.42
N ASP A 29 -4.48 4.36 -12.49
CA ASP A 29 -4.64 4.91 -13.84
C ASP A 29 -6.11 5.30 -14.13
N VAL A 30 -7.07 4.63 -13.49
CA VAL A 30 -8.52 4.75 -13.77
C VAL A 30 -9.30 5.55 -12.72
N ALA A 31 -8.74 5.77 -11.53
CA ALA A 31 -9.40 6.42 -10.41
C ALA A 31 -8.49 7.40 -9.66
N ARG A 32 -9.07 8.32 -8.89
CA ARG A 32 -8.33 9.08 -7.86
C ARG A 32 -8.24 8.20 -6.61
N VAL A 33 -7.08 7.61 -6.38
CA VAL A 33 -6.86 6.67 -5.27
C VAL A 33 -6.30 7.41 -4.05
N ILE A 34 -6.85 7.12 -2.87
CA ILE A 34 -6.33 7.56 -1.58
C ILE A 34 -6.09 6.29 -0.73
N LEU A 35 -4.84 5.97 -0.44
CA LEU A 35 -4.47 4.86 0.46
C LEU A 35 -4.21 5.43 1.86
N VAL A 36 -4.91 4.90 2.87
CA VAL A 36 -4.77 5.28 4.27
C VAL A 36 -4.18 4.11 5.04
N ASP A 37 -2.96 4.29 5.56
CA ASP A 37 -2.25 3.33 6.41
C ASP A 37 -1.65 4.08 7.61
N PRO A 38 -1.79 3.59 8.85
CA PRO A 38 -1.02 4.12 9.98
C PRO A 38 0.50 3.99 9.82
N LYS A 39 1.00 3.06 9.00
CA LYS A 39 2.43 2.84 8.77
C LYS A 39 2.90 3.56 7.51
N THR A 40 4.09 4.14 7.56
CA THR A 40 4.74 4.79 6.39
C THR A 40 5.63 3.85 5.59
N TYR A 41 5.70 2.58 5.99
CA TYR A 41 6.53 1.56 5.38
C TYR A 41 5.72 0.31 5.09
N TRP A 42 6.14 -0.41 4.04
CA TRP A 42 5.53 -1.67 3.68
C TRP A 42 6.12 -2.80 4.54
N GLU A 43 5.26 -3.59 5.16
CA GLU A 43 5.67 -4.76 5.93
C GLU A 43 5.62 -6.01 5.07
N VAL A 44 6.59 -6.91 5.29
CA VAL A 44 6.53 -8.28 4.80
C VAL A 44 6.26 -9.16 6.01
N PRO A 45 4.99 -9.46 6.35
CA PRO A 45 4.65 -10.19 7.59
C PRO A 45 5.34 -11.55 7.67
N MET A 46 5.59 -12.18 6.51
CA MET A 46 6.28 -13.47 6.44
C MET A 46 7.75 -13.42 6.85
N ALA A 47 8.39 -12.24 6.84
CA ALA A 47 9.76 -12.06 7.33
C ALA A 47 9.81 -11.91 8.86
N LEU A 48 8.68 -11.63 9.51
CA LEU A 48 8.63 -11.33 10.94
C LEU A 48 9.19 -12.46 11.83
N PRO A 49 8.92 -13.76 11.58
CA PRO A 49 9.50 -14.82 12.40
C PRO A 49 11.04 -14.82 12.40
N ARG A 50 11.67 -14.50 11.27
CA ARG A 50 13.13 -14.41 11.16
C ARG A 50 13.67 -13.22 11.95
N LEU A 51 12.97 -12.08 11.91
CA LEU A 51 13.30 -10.89 12.68
C LEU A 51 13.20 -11.13 14.19
N LEU A 52 12.20 -11.89 14.63
CA LEU A 52 12.04 -12.26 16.03
C LEU A 52 13.10 -13.26 16.49
N ALA A 53 13.48 -14.21 15.63
CA ALA A 53 14.51 -15.20 15.93
C ALA A 53 15.93 -14.60 15.98
N ASP A 54 16.21 -13.59 15.15
CA ASP A 54 17.51 -12.92 15.07
C ASP A 54 17.34 -11.42 14.78
N PRO A 55 17.15 -10.60 15.82
CA PRO A 55 16.93 -9.16 15.67
C PRO A 55 18.10 -8.41 15.03
N LYS A 56 19.32 -8.97 15.07
CA LYS A 56 20.51 -8.37 14.45
C LYS A 56 20.48 -8.41 12.93
N SER A 57 19.62 -9.23 12.34
CA SER A 57 19.46 -9.35 10.88
C SER A 57 19.06 -8.04 10.17
N LEU A 58 18.53 -7.04 10.89
CA LEU A 58 18.21 -5.72 10.33
C LEU A 58 19.37 -4.71 10.44
N SER A 59 20.25 -4.85 11.42
CA SER A 59 21.33 -3.90 11.65
C SER A 59 22.54 -4.30 10.81
N LYS A 60 22.68 -3.69 9.64
CA LYS A 60 23.94 -3.74 8.87
C LYS A 60 24.92 -2.69 9.40
N ASN A 61 25.45 -2.91 10.60
CA ASN A 61 26.70 -2.28 11.02
C ASN A 61 27.84 -3.29 10.81
N THR A 62 28.13 -3.61 9.55
CA THR A 62 29.35 -4.25 9.04
C THR A 62 29.48 -3.90 7.57
#